data_AF-A0A9E2IWZ8-F1
#
_entry.id   AF-A0A9E2IWZ8-F1
#
_cell.length_a   1.000
_cell.length_b   1.000
_cell.length_c   1.000
_cell.angle_alpha   90.00
_cell.angle_beta   90.00
_cell.angle_gamma   90.00
#
_symmetry.space_group_name_H-M   'P 1'
#
loop_
_entity.id
_entity.type
_entity.pdbx_description
1 polymer ?
#
loop_
_entity_poly.entity_id
_entity_poly.type
_entity_poly.pdbx_seq_one_letter_code
_entity_poly.pdbx_strand_id
1 'polypeptide(L)'
;GWAHKAGAGMVREMLADFIRSAERRLNRDVKRVYEYYETLKEEIDRRARKKMARGDGAAAPAENVAVEEMETLRRKREAVEAEREWKIRDLIAKYALGIRLDPLCVIRIQATAPVFLIHIKRRLASRSFSVTYNPLLKRMDPLPCESCFHPSGAYSICDEKLHIVCSGCMAAASRSGGPHCPVCQGKP
;
A
#
# COMPACT_ATOMS: atom_id res chain seq x y z
N GLY A 1 4.78 16.97 13.23
CA GLY A 1 5.21 18.21 12.56
C GLY A 1 5.03 18.10 11.06
N TRP A 2 4.77 19.20 10.36
CA TRP A 2 4.40 19.21 8.94
C TRP A 2 5.50 18.66 8.01
N ALA A 3 6.77 18.85 8.40
CA ALA A 3 7.93 18.23 7.76
C ALA A 3 7.87 16.70 7.71
N HIS A 4 7.29 16.05 8.73
CA HIS A 4 7.16 14.59 8.77
C HIS A 4 6.08 14.08 7.80
N LYS A 5 4.98 14.84 7.59
CA LYS A 5 3.92 14.45 6.65
C LYS A 5 4.40 14.52 5.20
N ALA A 6 5.07 15.60 4.81
CA ALA A 6 5.66 15.73 3.48
C ALA A 6 6.80 14.73 3.25
N GLY A 7 7.68 14.56 4.24
CA GLY A 7 8.83 13.65 4.16
C GLY A 7 8.44 12.19 3.88
N ALA A 8 7.36 11.69 4.48
CA ALA A 8 6.87 10.35 4.21
C ALA A 8 6.44 10.16 2.74
N GLY A 9 5.82 11.18 2.12
CA GLY A 9 5.46 11.18 0.71
C GLY A 9 6.69 11.14 -0.20
N MET A 10 7.66 12.02 0.06
CA MET A 10 8.92 12.10 -0.69
C MET A 10 9.72 10.80 -0.64
N VAL A 11 9.82 10.18 0.54
CA VAL A 11 10.56 8.93 0.71
C VAL A 11 9.86 7.77 0.00
N ARG A 12 8.52 7.75 0.01
CA ARG A 12 7.75 6.75 -0.74
C ARG A 12 7.98 6.87 -2.24
N GLU A 13 8.04 8.09 -2.78
CA GLU A 13 8.34 8.33 -4.20
C GLU A 13 9.78 7.89 -4.55
N MET A 14 10.75 8.30 -3.74
CA MET A 14 12.16 7.93 -3.94
C MET A 14 12.39 6.42 -3.88
N LEU A 15 11.69 5.71 -2.99
CA LEU A 15 11.80 4.27 -2.84
C LEU A 15 10.76 3.50 -3.68
N ALA A 16 9.97 4.18 -4.52
CA ALA A 16 8.84 3.56 -5.20
C ALA A 16 9.27 2.35 -6.03
N ASP A 17 10.41 2.44 -6.72
CA ASP A 17 10.92 1.36 -7.58
C ASP A 17 11.37 0.15 -6.76
N PHE A 18 12.00 0.41 -5.61
CA PHE A 18 12.40 -0.62 -4.66
C PHE A 18 11.16 -1.33 -4.07
N ILE A 19 10.18 -0.56 -3.61
CA ILE A 19 8.91 -1.09 -3.07
C ILE A 19 8.21 -1.94 -4.12
N ARG A 20 8.04 -1.45 -5.36
CA ARG A 20 7.45 -2.21 -6.47
C ARG A 20 8.24 -3.48 -6.79
N SER A 21 9.56 -3.46 -6.67
CA SER A 21 10.38 -4.66 -6.85
C SER A 21 10.17 -5.67 -5.71
N ALA A 22 10.11 -5.22 -4.46
CA ALA A 22 9.86 -6.07 -3.30
C ALA A 22 8.47 -6.72 -3.37
N GLU A 23 7.42 -5.94 -3.67
CA GLU A 23 6.05 -6.42 -3.84
C GLU A 23 5.95 -7.47 -4.97
N ARG A 24 6.61 -7.23 -6.10
CA ARG A 24 6.67 -8.22 -7.19
C ARG A 24 7.34 -9.53 -6.76
N ARG A 25 8.39 -9.47 -5.93
CA ARG A 25 9.05 -10.68 -5.41
C ARG A 25 8.16 -11.41 -4.41
N LEU A 26 7.55 -10.69 -3.47
CA LEU A 26 6.56 -11.23 -2.54
C LEU A 26 5.43 -11.95 -3.29
N ASN A 27 4.81 -11.30 -4.27
CA ASN A 27 3.70 -11.88 -5.03
C ASN A 27 4.11 -13.15 -5.79
N ARG A 28 5.32 -13.19 -6.36
CA ARG A 28 5.84 -14.40 -7.02
C ARG A 28 6.10 -15.53 -6.04
N ASP A 29 6.68 -15.24 -4.88
CA ASP A 29 6.99 -16.25 -3.88
C ASP A 29 5.71 -16.80 -3.22
N VAL A 30 4.74 -15.92 -2.91
CA VAL A 30 3.41 -16.32 -2.43
C VAL A 30 2.71 -17.20 -3.46
N LYS A 31 2.73 -16.82 -4.74
CA LYS A 31 2.14 -17.63 -5.82
C LYS A 31 2.77 -19.02 -5.88
N ARG A 32 4.11 -19.13 -5.85
CA ARG A 32 4.82 -20.42 -5.87
C ARG A 32 4.46 -21.31 -4.67
N VAL A 33 4.42 -20.73 -3.47
CA VAL A 33 4.01 -21.46 -2.25
C VAL A 33 2.57 -21.94 -2.39
N TYR A 34 1.67 -21.08 -2.85
CA TYR A 34 0.27 -21.45 -3.05
C TYR A 34 0.12 -22.62 -4.05
N GLU A 35 0.76 -22.53 -5.22
CA GLU A 35 0.73 -23.58 -6.25
C GLU A 35 1.30 -24.92 -5.76
N TYR A 36 2.39 -24.87 -4.98
CA TYR A 36 2.98 -26.06 -4.37
C TYR A 36 2.00 -26.76 -3.41
N TYR A 37 1.42 -26.01 -2.47
CA TYR A 37 0.51 -26.60 -1.48
C TYR A 37 -0.84 -27.03 -2.08
N GLU A 38 -1.34 -26.35 -3.13
CA GLU A 38 -2.51 -26.83 -3.87
C GLU A 38 -2.22 -28.16 -4.59
N THR A 39 -1.06 -28.27 -5.25
CA THR A 39 -0.64 -29.55 -5.88
C THR A 39 -0.54 -30.67 -4.84
N LEU A 40 0.02 -30.38 -3.67
CA LEU A 40 0.11 -31.34 -2.56
C LEU A 40 -1.28 -31.78 -2.06
N LYS A 41 -2.22 -30.84 -1.96
CA LYS A 41 -3.61 -31.12 -1.56
C LYS A 41 -4.31 -32.00 -2.59
N GLU A 42 -4.16 -31.71 -3.88
CA GLU A 42 -4.70 -32.53 -4.96
C GLU A 42 -4.13 -33.95 -4.95
N GLU A 43 -2.84 -34.11 -4.64
CA GLU A 43 -2.23 -35.44 -4.49
C GLU A 43 -2.83 -36.23 -3.32
N ILE A 44 -3.08 -35.58 -2.19
CA ILE A 44 -3.75 -36.19 -1.03
C ILE A 44 -5.16 -36.65 -1.43
N ASP A 45 -5.94 -35.77 -2.07
CA ASP A 45 -7.30 -36.06 -2.53
C ASP A 45 -7.31 -37.20 -3.56
N ARG A 46 -6.34 -37.22 -4.48
CA ARG A 46 -6.19 -38.28 -5.50
C ARG A 46 -5.84 -39.62 -4.86
N ARG A 47 -4.96 -39.64 -3.85
CA ARG A 47 -4.62 -40.86 -3.09
C ARG A 47 -5.83 -41.37 -2.30
N ALA A 48 -6.59 -40.46 -1.68
CA ALA A 48 -7.84 -40.79 -0.99
C ALA A 48 -8.87 -41.43 -1.92
N ARG A 49 -9.15 -40.79 -3.07
CA ARG A 49 -10.07 -41.32 -4.09
C ARG A 49 -9.63 -42.69 -4.62
N LYS A 50 -8.34 -42.89 -4.86
CA LYS A 50 -7.80 -44.19 -5.30
C LYS A 50 -7.98 -45.28 -4.24
N LYS A 51 -7.83 -44.97 -2.96
CA LYS A 51 -8.10 -45.92 -1.86
C LYS A 51 -9.59 -46.27 -1.79
N MET A 52 -10.47 -45.27 -1.85
CA MET A 52 -11.93 -45.49 -1.85
C MET A 52 -12.39 -46.29 -3.09
N ALA A 53 -11.81 -46.04 -4.27
CA ALA A 53 -12.14 -46.74 -5.51
C ALA A 53 -11.55 -48.16 -5.61
N ARG A 54 -10.47 -48.44 -4.86
CA ARG A 54 -9.86 -49.78 -4.77
C ARG A 54 -10.56 -50.69 -3.76
N GLY A 55 -11.70 -50.27 -3.20
CA GLY A 55 -12.55 -51.01 -2.27
C GLY A 55 -12.29 -52.51 -2.34
N ASP A 56 -11.44 -52.95 -1.42
CA ASP A 56 -10.99 -54.33 -1.30
C ASP A 56 -12.21 -55.23 -1.25
N GLY A 57 -12.14 -56.39 -1.92
CA GLY A 57 -13.17 -57.43 -1.93
C GLY A 57 -13.38 -58.13 -0.58
N ALA A 58 -13.29 -57.41 0.54
CA ALA A 58 -13.59 -57.88 1.88
C ALA A 58 -14.70 -56.98 2.45
N ALA A 59 -15.81 -57.62 2.84
CA ALA A 59 -16.96 -57.14 3.62
C ALA A 59 -17.07 -55.62 3.85
N ALA A 60 -18.23 -55.04 3.47
CA ALA A 60 -18.62 -53.66 3.71
C ALA A 60 -18.01 -53.11 5.03
N PRO A 61 -17.13 -52.09 4.97
CA PRO A 61 -16.48 -51.58 6.16
C PRO A 61 -17.55 -51.13 7.15
N ALA A 62 -17.42 -51.53 8.41
CA ALA A 62 -18.26 -51.03 9.48
C ALA A 62 -18.28 -49.50 9.41
N GLU A 63 -19.47 -48.89 9.54
CA GLU A 63 -19.72 -47.46 9.39
C GLU A 63 -18.68 -46.59 10.14
N ASN A 64 -18.23 -47.07 11.29
CA ASN A 64 -17.20 -46.44 12.14
C ASN A 64 -15.81 -46.33 11.48
N VAL A 65 -15.39 -47.30 10.67
CA VAL A 65 -14.06 -47.33 10.01
C VAL A 65 -14.00 -46.33 8.85
N ALA A 66 -15.10 -46.21 8.10
CA ALA A 66 -15.20 -45.24 7.01
C ALA A 66 -15.22 -43.79 7.53
N VAL A 67 -15.87 -43.54 8.68
CA VAL A 67 -15.90 -42.24 9.35
C VAL A 67 -14.50 -41.85 9.85
N GLU A 68 -13.79 -42.77 10.49
CA GLU A 68 -12.44 -42.53 11.01
C GLU A 68 -11.44 -42.21 9.88
N GLU A 69 -11.49 -42.94 8.76
CA GLU A 69 -10.61 -42.67 7.62
C GLU A 69 -10.91 -41.31 6.95
N MET A 70 -12.19 -40.93 6.84
CA MET A 70 -12.60 -39.61 6.34
C MET A 70 -12.12 -38.48 7.25
N GLU A 71 -12.19 -38.68 8.57
CA GLU A 71 -11.69 -37.72 9.56
C GLU A 71 -10.17 -37.57 9.48
N THR A 72 -9.42 -38.67 9.30
CA THR A 72 -7.95 -38.57 9.15
C THR A 72 -7.54 -37.81 7.88
N LEU A 73 -8.27 -37.96 6.78
CA LEU A 73 -8.02 -37.22 5.53
C LEU A 73 -8.32 -35.74 5.71
N ARG A 74 -9.44 -35.42 6.38
CA ARG A 74 -9.80 -34.04 6.71
C ARG A 74 -8.72 -33.38 7.57
N ARG A 75 -8.25 -34.05 8.64
CA ARG A 75 -7.17 -33.54 9.50
C ARG A 75 -5.87 -33.30 8.73
N LYS A 76 -5.51 -34.19 7.79
CA LYS A 76 -4.33 -34.00 6.92
C LYS A 76 -4.49 -32.78 6.02
N ARG A 77 -5.67 -32.57 5.45
CA ARG A 77 -5.97 -31.40 4.61
C ARG A 77 -5.91 -30.10 5.40
N GLU A 78 -6.50 -30.08 6.59
CA GLU A 78 -6.45 -28.94 7.51
C GLU A 78 -4.99 -28.61 7.92
N ALA A 79 -4.17 -29.63 8.21
CA ALA A 79 -2.76 -29.43 8.54
C ALA A 79 -1.97 -28.80 7.38
N VAL A 80 -2.19 -29.27 6.15
CA VAL A 80 -1.55 -28.72 4.93
C VAL A 80 -1.99 -27.28 4.68
N GLU A 81 -3.27 -26.96 4.89
CA GLU A 81 -3.78 -25.59 4.75
C GLU A 81 -3.19 -24.66 5.82
N ALA A 82 -3.12 -25.11 7.06
CA ALA A 82 -2.49 -24.34 8.15
C ALA A 82 -1.01 -24.06 7.90
N GLU A 83 -0.28 -25.06 7.37
CA GLU A 83 1.14 -24.90 7.02
C GLU A 83 1.34 -23.90 5.87
N ARG A 84 0.50 -23.98 4.83
CA ARG A 84 0.48 -23.01 3.73
C ARG A 84 0.26 -21.58 4.26
N GLU A 85 -0.75 -21.38 5.10
CA GLU A 85 -1.07 -20.07 5.68
C GLU A 85 0.06 -19.53 6.55
N TRP A 86 0.68 -20.40 7.36
CA TRP A 86 1.86 -20.03 8.12
C TRP A 86 3.01 -19.60 7.19
N LYS A 87 3.24 -20.33 6.09
CA LYS A 87 4.32 -20.01 5.15
C LYS A 87 4.08 -18.72 4.37
N ILE A 88 2.82 -18.43 4.03
CA ILE A 88 2.45 -17.14 3.43
C ILE A 88 2.69 -16.00 4.43
N ARG A 89 2.32 -16.17 5.71
CA ARG A 89 2.60 -15.16 6.75
C ARG A 89 4.09 -14.93 6.96
N ASP A 90 4.89 -15.99 6.96
CA ASP A 90 6.36 -15.93 7.01
C ASP A 90 6.93 -15.11 5.83
N LEU A 91 6.43 -15.34 4.61
CA LEU A 91 6.80 -14.52 3.45
C LEU A 91 6.40 -13.06 3.63
N ILE A 92 5.18 -12.77 4.06
CA ILE A 92 4.73 -11.38 4.30
C ILE A 92 5.64 -10.69 5.32
N ALA A 93 5.97 -11.37 6.42
CA ALA A 93 6.86 -10.85 7.45
C ALA A 93 8.29 -10.62 6.90
N LYS A 94 8.81 -11.56 6.10
CA LYS A 94 10.13 -11.44 5.47
C LYS A 94 10.25 -10.24 4.53
N TYR A 95 9.17 -9.90 3.82
CA TYR A 95 9.12 -8.76 2.91
C TYR A 95 8.58 -7.48 3.58
N ALA A 96 8.28 -7.52 4.88
CA ALA A 96 7.80 -6.34 5.61
C ALA A 96 8.91 -5.28 5.69
N LEU A 97 8.58 -4.05 5.28
CA LEU A 97 9.51 -2.93 5.26
C LEU A 97 9.07 -1.88 6.27
N GLY A 98 9.90 -1.65 7.29
CA GLY A 98 9.77 -0.53 8.22
C GLY A 98 10.72 0.60 7.83
N ILE A 99 10.19 1.77 7.52
CA ILE A 99 10.99 2.97 7.23
C ILE A 99 10.81 3.95 8.39
N ARG A 100 11.93 4.34 9.01
CA ARG A 100 11.98 5.40 10.02
C ARG A 100 12.74 6.59 9.46
N LEU A 101 12.22 7.79 9.68
CA LEU A 101 12.84 9.04 9.27
C LEU A 101 13.29 9.79 10.51
N ASP A 102 14.60 9.82 10.74
CA ASP A 102 15.22 10.53 11.84
C ASP A 102 16.07 11.69 11.29
N PRO A 103 15.87 12.93 11.77
CA PRO A 103 16.71 14.05 11.36
C PRO A 103 18.13 13.86 11.89
N LEU A 104 19.12 13.80 11.00
CA LEU A 104 20.53 13.60 11.38
C LEU A 104 21.24 14.90 11.77
N CYS A 105 20.99 15.98 11.02
CA CYS A 105 21.54 17.29 11.29
C CYS A 105 20.62 18.38 10.75
N VAL A 106 20.78 19.60 11.26
CA VAL A 106 20.08 20.79 10.78
C VAL A 106 21.13 21.78 10.30
N ILE A 107 21.05 22.16 9.02
CA ILE A 107 21.90 23.18 8.43
C ILE A 107 21.06 24.45 8.24
N ARG A 108 21.52 25.55 8.82
CA ARG A 108 20.92 26.87 8.61
C ARG A 108 21.62 27.54 7.44
N ILE A 109 20.90 27.78 6.36
CA ILE A 109 21.40 28.53 5.20
C ILE A 109 20.65 29.87 5.15
N GLN A 110 21.40 30.97 5.11
CA GLN A 110 20.85 32.30 4.92
C GLN A 110 21.23 32.79 3.52
N ALA A 111 20.22 33.10 2.72
CA ALA A 111 20.41 33.62 1.36
C ALA A 111 19.30 34.62 1.05
N THR A 112 19.64 35.67 0.29
CA THR A 112 18.65 36.59 -0.27
C THR A 112 18.03 35.93 -1.49
N ALA A 113 16.70 35.84 -1.51
CA ALA A 113 15.94 35.22 -2.58
C ALA A 113 14.84 36.17 -3.07
N PRO A 114 14.64 36.32 -4.38
CA PRO A 114 13.49 37.04 -4.90
C PRO A 114 12.21 36.25 -4.62
N VAL A 115 11.16 36.99 -4.22
CA VAL A 115 9.81 36.46 -4.01
C VAL A 115 8.90 37.03 -5.08
N PHE A 116 8.19 36.15 -5.77
CA PHE A 116 7.26 36.49 -6.83
C PHE A 116 5.83 36.32 -6.33
N LEU A 117 4.98 37.30 -6.59
CA LEU A 117 3.55 37.21 -6.31
C LEU A 117 2.84 36.71 -7.57
N ILE A 118 2.29 35.51 -7.51
CA ILE A 118 1.43 34.97 -8.57
C ILE A 118 -0.03 35.22 -8.20
N HIS A 119 -0.87 35.47 -9.21
CA HIS A 119 -2.30 35.63 -9.02
C HIS A 119 -3.02 34.39 -9.53
N ILE A 120 -3.61 33.64 -8.62
CA ILE A 120 -4.47 32.50 -8.92
C ILE A 120 -5.88 33.06 -9.15
N LYS A 121 -6.43 32.83 -10.34
CA LYS A 121 -7.77 33.30 -10.71
C LYS A 121 -8.62 32.11 -11.15
N ARG A 122 -9.84 32.01 -10.60
CA ARG A 122 -10.93 31.20 -11.15
C ARG A 122 -12.16 32.09 -11.30
N ARG A 123 -13.24 31.54 -11.86
CA ARG A 123 -14.43 32.30 -12.28
C ARG A 123 -14.99 33.24 -11.20
N LEU A 124 -15.03 32.81 -9.94
CA LEU A 124 -15.69 33.53 -8.84
C LEU A 124 -14.73 34.08 -7.78
N ALA A 125 -13.42 33.84 -7.90
CA ALA A 125 -12.45 34.18 -6.87
C ALA A 125 -11.07 34.47 -7.45
N SER A 126 -10.30 35.29 -6.74
CA SER A 126 -8.87 35.48 -7.00
C SER A 126 -8.08 35.55 -5.69
N ARG A 127 -6.86 35.02 -5.73
CA ARG A 127 -5.96 34.99 -4.58
C ARG A 127 -4.53 35.22 -5.05
N SER A 128 -3.78 36.04 -4.32
CA SER A 128 -2.34 36.17 -4.50
C SER A 128 -1.61 35.09 -3.70
N PHE A 129 -0.59 34.48 -4.29
CA PHE A 129 0.24 33.46 -3.66
C PHE A 129 1.72 33.79 -3.90
N SER A 130 2.56 33.66 -2.89
CA SER A 130 3.99 33.93 -3.02
C SER A 130 4.75 32.68 -3.44
N VAL A 131 5.54 32.79 -4.51
CA VAL A 131 6.48 31.76 -4.97
C VAL A 131 7.89 32.29 -4.80
N THR A 132 8.74 31.54 -4.12
CA THR A 132 10.12 31.93 -3.85
C THR A 132 11.04 31.29 -4.88
N TYR A 133 12.03 32.03 -5.36
CA TYR A 133 13.13 31.42 -6.11
C TYR A 133 14.15 30.85 -5.14
N ASN A 134 14.49 29.57 -5.29
CA ASN A 134 15.48 28.91 -4.47
C ASN A 134 16.89 29.14 -5.05
N PRO A 135 17.75 29.96 -4.43
CA PRO A 135 19.05 30.31 -4.99
C PRO A 135 20.04 29.13 -4.96
N LEU A 136 19.85 28.15 -4.07
CA LEU A 136 20.70 26.97 -3.98
C LEU A 136 20.38 25.97 -5.09
N LEU A 137 19.09 25.72 -5.32
CA LEU A 137 18.61 24.80 -6.35
C LEU A 137 18.47 25.47 -7.73
N LYS A 138 18.69 26.78 -7.80
CA LYS A 138 18.57 27.65 -8.98
C LYS A 138 17.24 27.48 -9.74
N ARG A 139 16.16 27.28 -9.00
CA ARG A 139 14.80 27.04 -9.54
C ARG A 139 13.74 27.65 -8.65
N MET A 140 12.55 27.88 -9.19
CA MET A 140 11.38 28.26 -8.38
C MET A 140 11.02 27.11 -7.43
N ASP A 141 10.71 27.43 -6.18
CA ASP A 141 10.19 26.43 -5.27
C ASP A 141 8.85 25.91 -5.79
N PRO A 142 8.65 24.58 -5.79
CA PRO A 142 7.39 23.99 -6.23
C PRO A 142 6.24 24.44 -5.33
N LEU A 143 5.04 24.57 -5.91
CA LEU A 143 3.85 24.92 -5.15
C LEU A 143 3.57 23.82 -4.10
N PRO A 144 3.42 24.15 -2.81
CA PRO A 144 3.09 23.14 -1.82
C PRO A 144 1.60 22.78 -1.93
N CYS A 145 1.26 21.52 -1.68
CA CYS A 145 -0.10 21.17 -1.29
C CYS A 145 -0.39 21.82 0.08
N GLU A 146 -1.42 22.67 0.17
CA GLU A 146 -1.80 23.35 1.42
C GLU A 146 -2.40 22.40 2.48
N SER A 147 -2.58 21.12 2.15
CA SER A 147 -2.98 20.06 3.10
C SER A 147 -1.78 19.23 3.57
N CYS A 148 -1.05 18.57 2.66
CA CYS A 148 0.03 17.65 3.04
C CYS A 148 1.46 18.21 2.92
N PHE A 149 1.62 19.42 2.35
CA PHE A 149 2.90 20.08 2.09
C PHE A 149 3.85 19.33 1.15
N HIS A 150 3.42 18.23 0.56
CA HIS A 150 4.20 17.49 -0.43
C HIS A 150 4.21 18.26 -1.76
N PRO A 151 5.39 18.62 -2.30
CA PRO A 151 5.48 19.45 -3.48
C PRO A 151 5.68 18.62 -4.75
N SER A 152 4.75 17.70 -5.02
CA SER A 152 4.80 16.88 -6.25
C SER A 152 3.42 16.65 -6.86
N GLY A 153 3.44 16.38 -8.17
CA GLY A 153 2.28 15.92 -8.92
C GLY A 153 1.39 17.03 -9.46
N ALA A 154 0.20 16.63 -9.91
CA ALA A 154 -0.82 17.56 -10.39
C ALA A 154 -1.56 18.20 -9.21
N TYR A 155 -1.72 19.52 -9.28
CA TYR A 155 -2.50 20.29 -8.31
C TYR A 155 -3.91 20.56 -8.82
N SER A 156 -4.86 20.60 -7.91
CA SER A 156 -6.21 21.10 -8.09
C SER A 156 -6.39 22.33 -7.21
N ILE A 157 -7.18 23.28 -7.69
CA ILE A 157 -7.46 24.53 -6.98
C ILE A 157 -8.93 24.51 -6.56
N CYS A 158 -9.23 24.61 -5.26
CA CYS A 158 -10.63 24.61 -4.83
C CYS A 158 -11.40 25.86 -5.30
N ASP A 159 -12.71 25.77 -5.51
CA ASP A 159 -13.51 26.88 -6.05
C ASP A 159 -13.72 28.02 -5.04
N GLU A 160 -13.89 27.71 -3.76
CA GLU A 160 -14.27 28.69 -2.74
C GLU A 160 -13.13 29.64 -2.36
N LYS A 161 -11.98 29.08 -1.97
CA LYS A 161 -10.86 29.82 -1.37
C LYS A 161 -9.55 29.69 -2.16
N LEU A 162 -9.59 28.99 -3.31
CA LEU A 162 -8.44 28.76 -4.17
C LEU A 162 -7.25 28.13 -3.45
N HIS A 163 -7.50 27.14 -2.59
CA HIS A 163 -6.45 26.34 -1.98
C HIS A 163 -5.81 25.42 -3.02
N ILE A 164 -4.48 25.36 -3.01
CA ILE A 164 -3.67 24.48 -3.86
C ILE A 164 -3.58 23.11 -3.18
N VAL A 165 -4.17 22.08 -3.78
CA VAL A 165 -4.23 20.73 -3.18
C VAL A 165 -3.77 19.69 -4.20
N CYS A 166 -2.89 18.77 -3.81
CA CYS A 166 -2.48 17.69 -4.70
C CYS A 166 -3.63 16.69 -4.98
N SER A 167 -3.56 15.99 -6.11
CA SER A 167 -4.53 14.98 -6.50
C SER A 167 -4.76 13.90 -5.43
N GLY A 168 -3.71 13.51 -4.69
CA GLY A 168 -3.80 12.53 -3.60
C GLY A 168 -4.67 13.00 -2.44
N CYS A 169 -4.49 14.24 -1.98
CA CYS A 169 -5.31 14.83 -0.91
C CYS A 169 -6.76 15.04 -1.36
N MET A 170 -6.98 15.46 -2.61
CA MET A 170 -8.33 15.58 -3.18
C MET A 170 -9.04 14.23 -3.23
N ALA A 171 -8.39 13.18 -3.74
CA ALA A 171 -8.98 11.84 -3.82
C ALA A 171 -9.26 11.22 -2.45
N ALA A 172 -8.41 11.50 -1.45
CA ALA A 172 -8.65 11.08 -0.07
C ALA A 172 -9.91 11.73 0.53
N ALA A 173 -10.12 13.03 0.29
CA ALA A 173 -11.30 13.75 0.74
C ALA A 173 -12.59 13.19 0.11
N SER A 174 -12.58 12.93 -1.20
CA SER A 174 -13.71 12.36 -1.95
C SER A 174 -14.23 11.05 -1.36
N ARG A 175 -13.33 10.19 -0.85
CA ARG A 175 -13.69 8.91 -0.22
C ARG A 175 -14.40 9.05 1.13
N SER A 176 -14.34 10.22 1.76
CA SER A 176 -14.83 10.46 3.13
C SER A 176 -16.10 11.33 3.22
N GLY A 177 -16.66 11.79 2.11
CA GLY A 177 -17.86 12.66 2.12
C GLY A 177 -18.06 13.55 0.90
N GLY A 178 -17.66 13.12 -0.29
CA GLY A 178 -17.82 13.88 -1.55
C GLY A 178 -16.63 14.78 -1.90
N PRO A 179 -16.60 15.36 -3.12
CA PRO A 179 -15.46 16.10 -3.66
C PRO A 179 -15.32 17.49 -3.03
N HIS A 180 -14.90 17.52 -1.78
CA HIS A 180 -14.70 18.75 -1.03
C HIS A 180 -13.22 18.97 -0.75
N CYS A 181 -12.81 20.24 -0.68
CA CYS A 181 -11.44 20.61 -0.37
C CYS A 181 -11.10 20.24 1.10
N PRO A 182 -10.07 19.43 1.36
CA PRO A 182 -9.72 19.04 2.73
C PRO A 182 -9.31 20.23 3.61
N VAL A 183 -8.70 21.25 3.00
CA VAL A 183 -8.28 22.48 3.68
C VAL A 183 -9.51 23.32 4.10
N CYS A 184 -10.53 23.44 3.24
CA CYS A 184 -11.76 24.17 3.59
C CYS A 184 -12.50 23.51 4.76
N GLN A 185 -12.47 22.18 4.85
CA GLN A 185 -13.13 21.41 5.90
C GLN A 185 -12.37 21.38 7.23
N GLY A 186 -11.22 22.06 7.34
CA GLY A 186 -10.42 22.08 8.56
C GLY A 186 -9.74 20.74 8.88
N LYS A 187 -9.57 19.84 7.90
CA LYS A 187 -8.80 18.61 8.07
C LYS A 187 -7.33 18.86 7.68
N PRO A 188 -6.39 18.85 8.64
CA PRO A 188 -4.95 18.95 8.34
C PRO A 188 -4.34 17.63 7.83
#